data_AF-A0A661RK65-F1
#
_entry.id   AF-A0A661RK65-F1
#
_cell.length_a   1.000
_cell.length_b   1.000
_cell.length_c   1.000
_cell.angle_alpha   90.00
_cell.angle_beta   90.00
_cell.angle_gamma   90.00
#
_symmetry.space_group_name_H-M   'P 1'
#
loop_
_entity.id
_entity.type
_entity.pdbx_description
1 polymer ?
#
loop_
_entity_poly.entity_id
_entity_poly.type
_entity_poly.pdbx_seq_one_letter_code
_entity_poly.pdbx_strand_id
1 'polypeptide(L)'
;MNNVETCDQKQADSYLPAIIKTIILILIISCILISPFRDISFNSRSLTGMDQTCIEYLDQTLKRATIAYGLCRATNALVSVLQEIEIGFEVIGTVTLSPFEWLDPLNDLVEKFSWILLTAMASIGIQEFFIRLFPDSIVNFILLPGLFMWLRALAE
;
A
#
# COMPACT_ATOMS: atom_id res chain seq x y z
N MET A 1 -6.55 31.64 -59.95
CA MET A 1 -7.35 30.63 -59.23
C MET A 1 -6.51 29.57 -58.53
N ASN A 2 -5.36 29.14 -59.07
CA ASN A 2 -4.55 28.04 -58.50
C ASN A 2 -3.85 28.34 -57.15
N ASN A 3 -3.61 29.61 -56.78
CA ASN A 3 -2.92 29.96 -55.53
C ASN A 3 -3.82 29.92 -54.29
N VAL A 4 -5.14 30.00 -54.48
CA VAL A 4 -6.13 29.93 -53.38
C VAL A 4 -6.39 28.46 -53.03
N GLU A 5 -6.59 27.60 -54.04
CA GLU A 5 -6.76 26.15 -53.84
C GLU A 5 -5.51 25.47 -53.25
N THR A 6 -4.30 25.90 -53.63
CA THR A 6 -3.05 25.35 -53.03
C THR A 6 -2.81 25.82 -51.59
N CYS A 7 -3.36 26.99 -51.20
CA CYS A 7 -3.30 27.47 -49.83
C CYS A 7 -4.30 26.71 -48.94
N ASP A 8 -5.54 26.50 -49.41
CA ASP A 8 -6.55 25.69 -48.73
C ASP A 8 -6.12 24.21 -48.56
N GLN A 9 -5.50 23.60 -49.58
CA GLN A 9 -5.01 22.22 -49.48
C GLN A 9 -3.84 22.07 -48.50
N LYS A 10 -2.85 22.98 -48.54
CA LYS A 10 -1.70 22.95 -47.63
C LYS A 10 -2.12 23.16 -46.17
N GLN A 11 -3.20 23.92 -45.98
CA GLN A 11 -3.80 24.16 -44.68
C GLN A 11 -4.58 22.93 -44.19
N ALA A 12 -5.32 22.23 -45.06
CA ALA A 12 -5.98 20.96 -44.75
C ALA A 12 -4.99 19.84 -44.36
N ASP A 13 -3.87 19.72 -45.08
CA ASP A 13 -2.82 18.73 -44.80
C ASP A 13 -2.13 18.95 -43.44
N SER A 14 -2.06 20.21 -43.00
CA SER A 14 -1.50 20.58 -41.70
C SER A 14 -2.41 20.23 -40.52
N TYR A 15 -3.74 20.23 -40.69
CA TYR A 15 -4.70 19.91 -39.61
C TYR A 15 -5.08 18.43 -39.55
N LEU A 16 -4.86 17.69 -40.64
CA LEU A 16 -5.22 16.28 -40.78
C LEU A 16 -4.65 15.37 -39.66
N PRO A 17 -3.35 15.41 -39.28
CA PRO A 17 -2.81 14.58 -38.20
C PRO A 17 -3.32 15.01 -36.81
N ALA A 18 -3.57 16.31 -36.60
CA ALA A 18 -4.10 16.83 -35.34
C ALA A 18 -5.55 16.35 -35.12
N ILE A 19 -6.37 16.36 -36.17
CA ILE A 19 -7.76 15.87 -36.13
C ILE A 19 -7.78 14.36 -35.84
N ILE A 20 -6.98 13.56 -36.55
CA ILE A 20 -6.89 12.11 -36.33
C ILE A 20 -6.51 11.80 -34.88
N LYS A 21 -5.51 12.51 -34.34
CA LYS A 21 -5.05 12.32 -32.96
C LYS A 21 -6.13 12.65 -31.92
N THR A 22 -6.90 13.70 -32.16
CA THR A 22 -7.98 14.11 -31.24
C THR A 22 -9.15 13.12 -31.29
N ILE A 23 -9.46 12.55 -32.46
CA ILE A 23 -10.46 11.48 -32.60
C ILE A 23 -10.02 10.20 -31.89
N ILE A 24 -8.75 9.80 -32.02
CA ILE A 24 -8.18 8.64 -31.31
C ILE A 24 -8.22 8.88 -29.79
N LEU A 25 -7.86 10.08 -29.32
CA LEU A 25 -7.94 10.46 -27.91
C LEU A 25 -9.37 10.33 -27.38
N ILE A 26 -10.35 10.89 -28.09
CA ILE A 26 -11.76 10.86 -27.70
C ILE A 26 -12.27 9.41 -27.72
N LEU A 27 -11.88 8.59 -28.69
CA LEU A 27 -12.25 7.16 -28.72
C LEU A 27 -11.66 6.38 -27.56
N ILE A 28 -10.39 6.60 -27.21
CA ILE A 28 -9.73 5.91 -26.08
C ILE A 28 -10.33 6.37 -24.74
N ILE A 29 -10.51 7.69 -24.55
CA ILE A 29 -11.13 8.25 -23.34
C ILE A 29 -12.59 7.78 -23.21
N SER A 30 -13.36 7.78 -24.31
CA SER A 30 -14.73 7.27 -24.34
C SER A 30 -14.76 5.78 -23.99
N CYS A 31 -13.84 4.97 -24.52
CA CYS A 31 -13.70 3.55 -24.21
C CYS A 31 -13.38 3.31 -22.72
N ILE A 32 -12.58 4.19 -22.09
CA ILE A 32 -12.24 4.13 -20.65
C ILE A 32 -13.42 4.58 -19.76
N LEU A 33 -14.23 5.56 -20.20
CA LEU A 33 -15.34 6.11 -19.42
C LEU A 33 -16.61 5.24 -19.47
N ILE A 34 -16.80 4.46 -20.53
CA ILE A 34 -17.97 3.59 -20.74
C ILE A 34 -17.97 2.46 -19.70
N SER A 35 -18.94 2.52 -18.77
CA SER A 35 -19.11 1.60 -17.63
C SER A 35 -18.94 0.11 -17.94
N PRO A 36 -19.48 -0.46 -19.04
CA PRO A 36 -19.31 -1.90 -19.32
C PRO A 36 -17.87 -2.32 -19.65
N PHE A 37 -17.01 -1.44 -20.15
CA PHE A 37 -15.58 -1.76 -20.34
C PHE A 37 -14.79 -1.66 -19.03
N ARG A 38 -15.15 -0.71 -18.15
CA ARG A 38 -14.65 -0.67 -16.77
C ARG A 38 -15.11 -1.90 -15.98
N ASP A 39 -16.32 -2.38 -16.22
CA ASP A 39 -16.80 -3.59 -15.59
C ASP A 39 -16.10 -4.86 -16.15
N ILE A 40 -15.83 -4.92 -17.45
CA ILE A 40 -15.09 -6.04 -18.06
C ILE A 40 -13.59 -6.01 -17.72
N SER A 41 -13.00 -4.83 -17.53
CA SER A 41 -11.55 -4.64 -17.28
C SER A 41 -11.17 -4.56 -15.79
N PHE A 42 -12.07 -4.08 -14.92
CA PHE A 42 -11.83 -3.88 -13.48
C PHE A 42 -12.89 -4.53 -12.57
N ASN A 43 -14.15 -4.64 -13.00
CA ASN A 43 -15.15 -5.51 -12.33
C ASN A 43 -15.05 -6.96 -12.83
N SER A 44 -13.82 -7.43 -13.02
CA SER A 44 -13.65 -8.87 -13.05
C SER A 44 -13.93 -9.34 -11.63
N ARG A 45 -14.86 -10.29 -11.48
CA ARG A 45 -15.11 -11.04 -10.24
C ARG A 45 -13.82 -11.51 -9.56
N SER A 46 -12.73 -11.60 -10.32
CA SER A 46 -11.36 -11.86 -9.87
C SER A 46 -10.71 -10.72 -9.09
N LEU A 47 -10.81 -9.45 -9.49
CA LEU A 47 -10.17 -8.33 -8.78
C LEU A 47 -10.86 -8.06 -7.45
N THR A 48 -12.18 -7.92 -7.44
CA THR A 48 -12.95 -7.78 -6.19
C THR A 48 -12.82 -9.01 -5.29
N GLY A 49 -12.70 -10.22 -5.87
CA GLY A 49 -12.42 -11.45 -5.13
C GLY A 49 -11.01 -11.52 -4.55
N MET A 50 -10.01 -11.03 -5.29
CA MET A 50 -8.62 -10.95 -4.84
C MET A 50 -8.46 -9.89 -3.74
N ASP A 51 -9.12 -8.73 -3.87
CA ASP A 51 -9.12 -7.70 -2.85
C ASP A 51 -9.80 -8.18 -1.58
N GLN A 52 -10.94 -8.88 -1.70
CA GLN A 52 -11.61 -9.48 -0.55
C GLN A 52 -10.73 -10.53 0.14
N THR A 53 -10.08 -11.41 -0.63
CA THR A 53 -9.14 -12.42 -0.10
C THR A 53 -7.94 -11.75 0.55
N CYS A 54 -7.43 -10.65 -0.02
CA CYS A 54 -6.33 -9.87 0.51
C CYS A 54 -6.71 -9.23 1.85
N ILE A 55 -7.87 -8.56 1.93
CA ILE A 55 -8.39 -7.96 3.16
C ILE A 55 -8.57 -9.03 4.23
N GLU A 56 -9.17 -10.17 3.91
CA GLU A 56 -9.34 -11.28 4.86
C GLU A 56 -8.00 -11.83 5.37
N TYR A 57 -6.99 -11.93 4.50
CA TYR A 57 -5.65 -12.34 4.88
C TYR A 57 -4.96 -11.31 5.78
N LEU A 58 -5.06 -10.02 5.46
CA LEU A 58 -4.51 -8.92 6.25
C LEU A 58 -5.17 -8.87 7.64
N ASP A 59 -6.50 -8.98 7.72
CA ASP A 59 -7.26 -9.02 8.98
C ASP A 59 -6.82 -10.18 9.87
N GLN A 60 -6.71 -11.39 9.29
CA GLN A 60 -6.25 -12.56 10.04
C GLN A 60 -4.81 -12.39 10.53
N THR A 61 -3.94 -11.82 9.71
CA THR A 61 -2.54 -11.58 10.06
C THR A 61 -2.42 -10.52 11.16
N LEU A 62 -3.17 -9.42 11.03
CA LEU A 62 -3.22 -8.35 12.03
C LEU A 62 -3.70 -8.88 13.38
N LYS A 63 -4.79 -9.66 13.39
CA LYS A 63 -5.31 -10.30 14.61
C LYS A 63 -4.26 -11.19 15.30
N ARG A 64 -3.58 -12.03 14.53
CA ARG A 64 -2.51 -12.91 15.06
C ARG A 64 -1.34 -12.10 15.61
N ALA A 65 -0.92 -11.06 14.88
CA ALA A 65 0.16 -10.18 15.30
C ALA A 65 -0.19 -9.40 16.58
N THR A 66 -1.43 -8.93 16.74
CA THR A 66 -1.89 -8.25 17.95
C THR A 66 -1.89 -9.18 19.16
N ILE A 67 -2.38 -10.42 18.99
CA ILE A 67 -2.36 -11.43 20.06
C ILE A 67 -0.90 -11.74 20.46
N ALA A 68 -0.03 -11.98 19.47
CA ALA A 68 1.39 -12.23 19.71
C ALA A 68 2.08 -11.05 20.39
N TYR A 69 1.77 -9.81 19.99
CA TYR A 69 2.34 -8.60 20.58
C TYR A 69 1.93 -8.46 22.06
N GLY A 70 0.64 -8.69 22.35
CA GLY A 70 0.14 -8.71 23.73
C GLY A 70 0.82 -9.77 24.59
N LEU A 71 1.03 -10.98 24.04
CA LEU A 71 1.78 -12.04 24.73
C LEU A 71 3.23 -11.62 25.01
N CYS A 72 3.92 -11.02 24.05
CA CYS A 72 5.30 -10.53 24.25
C CYS A 72 5.36 -9.50 25.38
N ARG A 73 4.41 -8.56 25.41
CA ARG A 73 4.37 -7.52 26.43
C ARG A 73 4.01 -8.08 27.81
N ALA A 74 3.11 -9.06 27.87
CA ALA A 74 2.80 -9.77 29.10
C ALA A 74 4.02 -10.53 29.64
N THR A 75 4.73 -11.27 28.77
CA THR A 75 5.97 -11.96 29.14
C THR A 75 7.04 -10.98 29.61
N ASN A 76 7.26 -9.87 28.90
CA ASN A 76 8.19 -8.81 29.31
C ASN A 76 7.84 -8.26 30.70
N ALA A 77 6.56 -8.04 31.00
CA ALA A 77 6.11 -7.57 32.31
C ALA A 77 6.37 -8.62 33.41
N LEU A 78 6.07 -9.90 33.14
CA LEU A 78 6.31 -10.99 34.09
C LEU A 78 7.80 -11.16 34.39
N VAL A 79 8.66 -11.13 33.36
CA VAL A 79 10.12 -11.25 33.52
C VAL A 79 10.66 -10.08 34.34
N SER A 80 10.23 -8.84 34.02
CA SER A 80 10.63 -7.65 34.79
C SER A 80 10.28 -7.74 36.27
N VAL A 81 9.10 -8.27 36.62
CA VAL A 81 8.69 -8.46 38.03
C VAL A 81 9.55 -9.52 38.73
N LEU A 82 9.93 -10.59 38.04
CA LEU A 82 10.81 -11.62 38.62
C LEU A 82 12.22 -11.09 38.88
N GLN A 83 12.76 -10.29 37.97
CA GLN A 83 14.06 -9.63 38.11
C GLN A 83 14.03 -8.52 39.17
N GLU A 84 12.89 -7.85 39.37
CA GLU A 84 12.72 -6.87 40.44
C GLU A 84 12.81 -7.48 41.85
N ILE A 85 12.61 -8.80 42.03
CA ILE A 85 12.73 -9.47 43.34
C ILE A 85 14.19 -9.54 43.83
N GLU A 86 15.17 -9.19 42.99
CA GLU A 86 16.61 -9.29 43.29
C GLU A 86 17.12 -8.25 44.32
N ILE A 87 16.31 -7.25 44.72
CA ILE A 87 16.70 -6.17 45.67
C ILE A 87 16.97 -6.65 47.13
N GLY A 88 17.07 -7.96 47.40
CA GLY A 88 17.12 -8.51 48.75
C GLY A 88 18.20 -9.56 49.05
N PHE A 89 18.99 -10.00 48.07
CA PHE A 89 19.98 -11.07 48.26
C PHE A 89 21.43 -10.55 48.25
N GLU A 90 21.77 -9.67 49.21
CA GLU A 90 23.18 -9.41 49.53
C GLU A 90 23.75 -10.62 50.28
N VAL A 91 24.49 -11.47 49.58
CA VAL A 91 25.30 -12.50 50.21
C VAL A 91 26.54 -11.80 50.80
N ILE A 92 26.79 -12.04 52.10
CA ILE A 92 27.92 -11.47 52.86
C ILE A 92 29.22 -11.61 52.06
N GLY A 93 29.75 -10.48 51.59
CA GLY A 93 31.02 -10.39 50.86
C GLY A 93 30.87 -10.09 49.37
N THR A 94 30.47 -8.86 49.02
CA THR A 94 30.61 -8.21 47.69
C THR A 94 30.01 -8.90 46.45
N VAL A 95 29.51 -10.12 46.56
CA VAL A 95 28.91 -10.86 45.44
C VAL A 95 27.39 -10.77 45.58
N THR A 96 26.80 -9.92 44.76
CA THR A 96 25.36 -9.93 44.51
C THR A 96 25.02 -11.15 43.67
N LEU A 97 24.14 -12.02 44.17
CA LEU A 97 23.61 -13.14 43.39
C LEU A 97 22.22 -12.76 42.90
N SER A 98 22.09 -12.64 41.58
CA SER A 98 20.84 -12.38 40.86
C SER A 98 20.28 -13.69 40.30
N PRO A 99 19.37 -14.39 41.00
CA PRO A 99 18.87 -15.70 40.56
C PRO A 99 18.10 -15.66 39.23
N PHE A 100 17.74 -14.48 38.72
CA PHE A 100 16.95 -14.29 37.51
C PHE A 100 17.66 -13.52 36.39
N GLU A 101 18.96 -13.21 36.53
CA GLU A 101 19.78 -12.58 35.48
C GLU A 101 19.83 -13.43 34.19
N TRP A 102 19.71 -14.76 34.32
CA TRP A 102 19.63 -15.66 33.16
C TRP A 102 18.38 -15.43 32.28
N LEU A 103 17.37 -14.69 32.76
CA LEU A 103 16.21 -14.29 31.98
C LEU A 103 16.47 -13.06 31.09
N ASP A 104 17.59 -12.35 31.24
CA ASP A 104 17.93 -11.17 30.44
C ASP A 104 17.89 -11.45 28.92
N PRO A 105 18.48 -12.54 28.40
CA PRO A 105 18.40 -12.85 26.97
C PRO A 105 16.97 -13.08 26.50
N LEU A 106 16.09 -13.62 27.35
CA LEU A 106 14.69 -13.82 27.02
C LEU A 106 13.94 -12.49 26.98
N ASN A 107 14.15 -11.61 27.95
CA ASN A 107 13.56 -10.27 27.97
C ASN A 107 13.93 -9.49 26.71
N ASP A 108 15.21 -9.47 26.35
CA ASP A 108 15.73 -8.82 25.14
C ASP A 108 15.07 -9.33 23.85
N LEU A 109 14.85 -10.65 23.76
CA LEU A 109 14.22 -11.26 22.60
C LEU A 109 12.74 -10.86 22.49
N VAL A 110 11.99 -10.92 23.59
CA VAL A 110 10.56 -10.57 23.56
C VAL A 110 10.35 -9.07 23.36
N GLU A 111 11.25 -8.22 23.84
CA GLU A 111 11.22 -6.78 23.59
C GLU A 111 11.46 -6.48 22.10
N LYS A 112 12.52 -7.04 21.51
CA LYS A 112 12.82 -6.86 20.07
C LYS A 112 11.72 -7.43 19.19
N PHE A 113 11.21 -8.61 19.53
CA PHE A 113 10.12 -9.24 18.79
C PHE A 113 8.82 -8.44 18.89
N SER A 114 8.51 -7.88 20.06
CA SER A 114 7.39 -6.95 20.26
C SER A 114 7.50 -5.72 19.33
N TRP A 115 8.68 -5.11 19.21
CA TRP A 115 8.89 -4.00 18.27
C TRP A 115 8.69 -4.38 16.81
N ILE A 116 9.15 -5.57 16.41
CA ILE A 116 8.94 -6.10 15.06
C ILE A 116 7.45 -6.31 14.79
N LEU A 117 6.72 -6.90 15.75
CA LEU A 117 5.28 -7.10 15.64
C LEU A 117 4.52 -5.77 15.55
N LEU A 118 4.89 -4.76 16.36
CA LEU A 118 4.29 -3.43 16.28
C LEU A 118 4.46 -2.81 14.90
N THR A 119 5.68 -2.90 14.35
CA THR A 119 6.00 -2.37 13.01
C THR A 119 5.24 -3.13 11.92
N ALA A 120 5.14 -4.46 12.04
CA ALA A 120 4.38 -5.30 11.11
C ALA A 120 2.89 -4.95 11.14
N MET A 121 2.29 -4.80 12.34
CA MET A 121 0.90 -4.39 12.50
C MET A 121 0.65 -3.02 11.87
N ALA A 122 1.54 -2.05 12.09
CA ALA A 122 1.43 -0.73 11.47
C ALA A 122 1.48 -0.81 9.94
N SER A 123 2.40 -1.61 9.38
CA SER A 123 2.51 -1.83 7.94
C SER A 123 1.25 -2.45 7.34
N ILE A 124 0.69 -3.48 8.00
CA ILE A 124 -0.56 -4.12 7.58
C ILE A 124 -1.72 -3.12 7.62
N GLY A 125 -1.85 -2.35 8.71
CA GLY A 125 -2.91 -1.35 8.83
C GLY A 125 -2.85 -0.28 7.75
N ILE A 126 -1.65 0.14 7.34
CA ILE A 126 -1.47 1.09 6.22
C ILE A 126 -1.92 0.45 4.89
N GLN A 127 -1.57 -0.80 4.63
CA GLN A 127 -1.98 -1.49 3.40
C GLN A 127 -3.50 -1.63 3.33
N GLU A 128 -4.13 -2.08 4.42
CA GLU A 128 -5.57 -2.20 4.51
C GLU A 128 -6.29 -0.85 4.36
N PHE A 129 -5.72 0.21 4.96
CA PHE A 129 -6.22 1.57 4.81
C PHE A 129 -6.20 2.01 3.35
N PHE A 130 -5.11 1.78 2.62
CA PHE A 130 -5.03 2.15 1.21
C PHE A 130 -6.00 1.34 0.33
N ILE A 131 -6.14 0.04 0.57
CA ILE A 131 -7.09 -0.81 -0.18
C ILE A 131 -8.54 -0.31 0.04
N ARG A 132 -8.89 0.08 1.27
CA ARG A 132 -10.23 0.62 1.58
C ARG A 132 -10.42 2.07 1.11
N LEU A 133 -9.36 2.88 1.08
CA LEU A 133 -9.44 4.31 0.75
C LEU A 133 -9.46 4.59 -0.75
N PHE A 134 -8.82 3.74 -1.57
CA PHE A 134 -8.73 3.92 -3.02
C PHE A 134 -9.84 3.13 -3.73
N PRO A 135 -11.04 3.71 -3.95
CA PRO A 135 -12.01 3.10 -4.87
C PRO A 135 -11.40 3.07 -6.27
N ASP A 136 -11.87 2.14 -7.11
CA ASP A 136 -11.49 2.00 -8.54
C ASP A 136 -11.52 3.34 -9.32
N SER A 137 -12.28 4.31 -8.80
CA SER A 137 -12.41 5.66 -9.34
C SER A 137 -11.11 6.48 -9.29
N ILE A 138 -10.18 6.21 -8.35
CA ILE A 138 -8.91 6.95 -8.26
C ILE A 138 -7.94 6.59 -9.39
N VAL A 139 -7.99 5.35 -9.87
CA VAL A 139 -7.24 4.90 -11.04
C VAL A 139 -7.60 5.74 -12.27
N ASN A 140 -8.88 6.06 -12.45
CA ASN A 140 -9.33 6.96 -13.52
C ASN A 140 -8.83 8.39 -13.35
N PHE A 141 -8.77 8.89 -12.11
CA PHE A 141 -8.32 10.25 -11.84
C PHE A 141 -6.82 10.44 -12.13
N ILE A 142 -6.01 9.38 -12.05
CA ILE A 142 -4.57 9.43 -12.33
C ILE A 142 -4.27 9.06 -13.79
N LEU A 143 -4.89 7.99 -14.32
CA LEU A 143 -4.60 7.49 -15.66
C LEU A 143 -5.12 8.42 -16.77
N LEU A 144 -6.31 9.00 -16.62
CA LEU A 144 -6.89 9.87 -17.65
C LEU A 144 -6.03 11.12 -17.94
N PRO A 145 -5.62 11.92 -16.94
CA PRO A 145 -4.74 13.06 -17.19
C PRO A 145 -3.33 12.61 -17.61
N GLY A 146 -2.81 11.49 -17.07
CA GLY A 146 -1.51 10.95 -17.48
C GLY A 146 -1.46 10.57 -18.96
N LEU A 147 -2.50 9.88 -19.45
CA LEU A 147 -2.64 9.51 -20.87
C LEU A 147 -2.83 10.76 -21.75
N PHE A 148 -3.61 11.73 -21.29
CA PHE A 148 -3.80 12.99 -21.99
C PHE A 148 -2.48 13.76 -22.15
N MET A 149 -1.66 13.82 -21.09
CA MET A 149 -0.33 14.44 -21.13
C MET A 149 0.63 13.68 -22.05
N TRP A 150 0.67 12.34 -21.98
CA TRP A 150 1.51 11.52 -22.83
C TRP A 150 1.19 11.68 -24.33
N LEU A 151 -0.10 11.71 -24.67
CA LEU A 151 -0.53 11.94 -26.05
C LEU A 151 -0.24 13.37 -26.50
N ARG A 152 -0.38 14.38 -25.64
CA ARG A 152 0.05 15.76 -25.97
C ARG A 152 1.55 15.82 -26.26
N ALA A 153 2.39 15.17 -25.46
CA ALA A 153 3.84 15.14 -25.66
C ALA A 153 4.26 14.46 -26.97
N LEU A 154 3.51 13.47 -27.46
CA LEU A 154 3.73 12.86 -28.78
C LEU A 154 3.26 13.73 -29.96
N ALA A 155 2.64 14.88 -29.71
CA ALA A 155 2.02 15.74 -30.75
C ALA A 155 2.92 16.91 -31.14
N GLU A 156 3.98 17.13 -30.37
CA GLU A 156 5.05 18.11 -30.58
C GLU A 156 6.22 17.43 -31.29
#